data_AF-U5NZQ5-F1
#
_entry.id   AF-U5NZQ5-F1
#
_cell.length_a   1.000
_cell.length_b   1.000
_cell.length_c   1.000
_cell.angle_alpha   90.00
_cell.angle_beta   90.00
_cell.angle_gamma   90.00
#
_symmetry.space_group_name_H-M   'P 1'
#
loop_
_entity.id
_entity.type
_entity.pdbx_description
1 polymer ?
#
loop_
_entity_poly.entity_id
_entity_poly.type
_entity_poly.pdbx_seq_one_letter_code
_entity_poly.pdbx_strand_id
1 'polypeptide(L)'
;MSTPTTMVHPHGPGRVPSLTPGRPGSVMLLATGAHGAQALARMDPWLEAFQDDCGVELDHGRTILYALSSTEGLANLYPFEGLGTPDAESARRLDAILTGGAWKVRGEDPEAWAAQCRQALEQAPAGTLCTVWDVFPRP
;
A
#
# COMPACT_ATOMS: atom_id res chain seq x y z
N MET A 1 -7.43 31.93 4.96
CA MET A 1 -7.87 31.10 6.09
C MET A 1 -7.16 29.76 5.96
N SER A 2 -6.15 29.52 6.79
CA SER A 2 -5.43 28.24 6.79
C SER A 2 -6.27 27.25 7.61
N THR A 3 -6.80 26.22 6.97
CA THR A 3 -7.40 25.10 7.68
C THR A 3 -6.33 24.44 8.55
N PRO A 4 -6.59 24.12 9.83
CA PRO A 4 -5.64 23.37 10.63
C PRO A 4 -5.44 22.02 9.95
N THR A 5 -4.21 21.75 9.49
CA THR A 5 -3.81 20.43 9.03
C THR A 5 -3.78 19.55 10.26
N THR A 6 -4.87 18.82 10.52
CA THR A 6 -4.85 17.76 11.53
C THR A 6 -3.72 16.81 11.15
N MET A 7 -2.65 16.79 11.93
CA MET A 7 -1.59 15.80 11.75
C MET A 7 -2.21 14.44 11.99
N VAL A 8 -2.36 13.66 10.92
CA VAL A 8 -2.81 12.27 11.03
C VAL A 8 -1.67 11.49 11.66
N HIS A 9 -1.92 10.90 12.82
CA HIS A 9 -0.96 10.03 13.49
C HIS A 9 -0.93 8.66 12.81
N PRO A 10 0.24 8.03 12.63
CA PRO A 10 0.32 6.66 12.15
C PRO A 10 -0.50 5.70 13.01
N HIS A 11 -1.30 4.88 12.34
CA HIS A 11 -2.14 3.83 12.92
C HIS A 11 -2.31 2.75 11.85
N GLY A 12 -2.64 1.52 12.22
CA GLY A 12 -3.18 0.51 11.31
C GLY A 12 -4.70 0.66 11.14
N PRO A 13 -5.33 -0.17 10.29
CA PRO A 13 -6.79 -0.24 10.17
C PRO A 13 -7.48 -0.96 11.35
N GLY A 14 -6.72 -1.46 12.34
CA GLY A 14 -7.20 -2.28 13.47
C GLY A 14 -7.62 -3.71 13.09
N ARG A 15 -8.20 -3.92 11.91
CA ARG A 15 -8.49 -5.27 11.39
C ARG A 15 -8.44 -5.30 9.87
N VAL A 16 -7.82 -6.35 9.34
CA VAL A 16 -7.83 -6.67 7.91
C VAL A 16 -8.45 -8.06 7.73
N PRO A 17 -9.74 -8.17 7.37
CA PRO A 17 -10.45 -9.46 7.34
C PRO A 17 -9.83 -10.53 6.44
N SER A 18 -9.13 -10.11 5.39
CA SER A 18 -8.47 -11.02 4.46
C SER A 18 -7.17 -11.61 4.96
N LEU A 19 -6.59 -11.05 6.04
CA LEU A 19 -5.41 -11.59 6.70
C LEU A 19 -5.82 -12.73 7.64
N THR A 20 -5.30 -13.93 7.34
CA THR A 20 -5.58 -15.15 8.11
C THR A 20 -4.27 -15.75 8.64
N PRO A 21 -4.19 -16.13 9.92
CA PRO A 21 -3.02 -16.82 10.48
C PRO A 21 -2.57 -18.02 9.64
N GLY A 22 -1.26 -18.15 9.45
CA GLY A 22 -0.66 -19.21 8.62
C GLY A 22 -0.71 -18.97 7.11
N ARG A 23 -1.23 -17.82 6.64
CA ARG A 23 -1.16 -17.41 5.23
C ARG A 23 -0.47 -16.05 5.12
N PRO A 24 0.56 -15.89 4.25
CA PRO A 24 1.10 -14.58 3.97
C PRO A 24 0.04 -13.70 3.30
N GLY A 25 0.07 -12.42 3.62
CA GLY A 25 -0.64 -11.38 2.90
C GLY A 25 0.33 -10.33 2.39
N SER A 26 -0.19 -9.32 1.70
CA SER A 26 0.63 -8.19 1.24
C SER A 26 -0.10 -6.86 1.42
N VAL A 27 0.63 -5.82 1.81
CA VAL A 27 0.08 -4.47 1.98
C VAL A 27 0.85 -3.46 1.16
N MET A 28 0.14 -2.45 0.64
CA MET A 28 0.72 -1.42 -0.20
C MET A 28 0.68 -0.06 0.49
N LEU A 29 1.77 0.68 0.47
CA LEU A 29 1.82 2.06 0.98
C LEU A 29 2.26 3.01 -0.12
N LEU A 30 1.53 4.12 -0.26
CA LEU A 30 1.88 5.22 -1.15
C LEU A 30 2.34 6.42 -0.32
N ALA A 31 3.58 6.89 -0.56
CA ALA A 31 4.10 8.09 0.06
C ALA A 31 4.60 9.09 -0.98
N THR A 32 4.09 10.31 -0.90
CA THR A 32 4.54 11.45 -1.69
C THR A 32 5.73 12.14 -0.99
N GLY A 33 6.81 12.40 -1.73
CA GLY A 33 8.00 13.03 -1.15
C GLY A 33 9.15 13.19 -2.14
N ALA A 34 10.06 14.12 -1.85
CA ALA A 34 11.10 14.55 -2.80
C ALA A 34 12.15 13.48 -3.13
N HIS A 35 12.37 12.48 -2.25
CA HIS A 35 13.43 11.46 -2.43
C HIS A 35 13.03 10.12 -1.79
N GLY A 36 13.41 9.01 -2.43
CA GLY A 36 13.02 7.64 -2.04
C GLY A 36 13.36 7.26 -0.60
N ALA A 37 14.56 7.58 -0.10
CA ALA A 37 14.95 7.28 1.28
C ALA A 37 14.11 8.04 2.34
N GLN A 38 13.75 9.30 2.05
CA GLN A 38 12.89 10.07 2.95
C GLN A 38 11.43 9.60 2.89
N ALA A 39 10.96 9.14 1.73
CA ALA A 39 9.64 8.57 1.59
C ALA A 39 9.52 7.23 2.36
N LEU A 40 10.55 6.39 2.31
CA LEU A 40 10.63 5.16 3.12
C LEU A 40 10.62 5.46 4.62
N ALA A 41 11.46 6.37 5.09
CA ALA A 41 11.49 6.76 6.51
C ALA A 41 10.15 7.32 7.02
N ARG A 42 9.30 7.84 6.12
CA ARG A 42 7.93 8.28 6.44
C ARG A 42 6.91 7.14 6.48
N MET A 43 7.19 6.02 5.82
CA MET A 43 6.35 4.82 5.82
C MET A 43 6.61 3.94 7.04
N ASP A 44 7.84 3.92 7.58
CA ASP A 44 8.21 3.05 8.72
C ASP A 44 7.25 3.17 9.92
N PRO A 45 6.86 4.38 10.40
CA PRO A 45 5.92 4.48 11.52
C PRO A 45 4.52 3.93 11.20
N TRP A 46 4.11 3.96 9.92
CA TRP A 46 2.84 3.38 9.49
C TRP A 46 2.89 1.86 9.42
N LEU A 47 4.05 1.31 9.06
CA LEU A 47 4.31 -0.12 9.03
C LEU A 47 4.38 -0.70 10.44
N GLU A 48 5.07 -0.02 11.36
CA GLU A 48 5.09 -0.37 12.80
C GLU A 48 3.67 -0.35 13.38
N ALA A 49 2.93 0.74 13.17
CA ALA A 49 1.55 0.82 13.67
C ALA A 49 0.62 -0.23 13.03
N PHE A 50 0.83 -0.58 11.76
CA PHE A 50 0.08 -1.65 11.11
C PHE A 50 0.36 -3.01 11.76
N GLN A 51 1.62 -3.33 12.07
CA GLN A 51 2.01 -4.57 12.75
C GLN A 51 1.31 -4.70 14.11
N ASP A 52 1.33 -3.64 14.90
CA ASP A 52 0.77 -3.63 16.25
C ASP A 52 -0.76 -3.71 16.21
N ASP A 53 -1.41 -2.85 15.42
CA ASP A 53 -2.87 -2.76 15.38
C ASP A 53 -3.51 -3.99 14.73
N CYS A 54 -2.85 -4.63 13.77
CA CYS A 54 -3.40 -5.80 13.06
C CYS A 54 -2.86 -7.13 13.57
N GLY A 55 -1.94 -7.14 14.53
CA GLY A 55 -1.32 -8.36 15.05
C GLY A 55 -0.57 -9.14 13.97
N VAL A 56 0.25 -8.45 13.16
CA VAL A 56 1.05 -9.06 12.09
C VAL A 56 2.55 -8.82 12.28
N GLU A 57 3.35 -9.57 11.56
CA GLU A 57 4.79 -9.36 11.41
C GLU A 57 5.09 -8.98 9.96
N LEU A 58 5.95 -7.99 9.74
CA LEU A 58 6.43 -7.61 8.41
C LEU A 58 7.68 -8.41 8.05
N ASP A 59 7.74 -8.94 6.83
CA ASP A 59 8.97 -9.48 6.26
C ASP A 59 9.71 -8.38 5.49
N HIS A 60 10.61 -7.70 6.18
CA HIS A 60 11.49 -6.68 5.60
C HIS A 60 12.48 -7.25 4.56
N GLY A 61 12.65 -8.58 4.49
CA GLY A 61 13.55 -9.26 3.55
C GLY A 61 12.97 -9.48 2.16
N ARG A 62 11.65 -9.26 1.97
CA ARG A 62 10.93 -9.50 0.71
C ARG A 62 10.21 -8.26 0.16
N THR A 63 10.54 -7.08 0.66
CA THR A 63 9.93 -5.82 0.24
C THR A 63 10.13 -5.55 -1.26
N ILE A 64 9.05 -5.24 -1.97
CA ILE A 64 9.08 -4.77 -3.35
C ILE A 64 8.92 -3.25 -3.35
N LEU A 65 9.90 -2.55 -3.91
CA LEU A 65 9.94 -1.08 -4.00
C LEU A 65 9.80 -0.63 -5.44
N TYR A 66 8.90 0.33 -5.69
CA TYR A 66 8.81 0.99 -6.99
C TYR A 66 8.31 2.42 -6.92
N ALA A 67 8.85 3.30 -7.76
CA ALA A 67 8.34 4.66 -7.91
C ALA A 67 7.22 4.69 -8.94
N LEU A 68 6.08 5.31 -8.61
CA LEU A 68 5.04 5.62 -9.59
C LEU A 68 5.55 6.72 -10.50
N SER A 69 5.80 6.37 -11.75
CA SER A 69 6.05 7.36 -12.80
C SER A 69 4.73 8.03 -13.19
N SER A 70 4.81 9.14 -13.93
CA SER A 70 3.64 9.62 -14.69
C SER A 70 3.00 8.46 -15.47
N THR A 71 1.71 8.56 -15.77
CA THR A 71 0.96 7.57 -16.58
C THR A 71 1.67 7.18 -17.88
N GLU A 72 2.49 8.08 -18.45
CA GLU A 72 3.33 7.81 -19.62
C GLU A 72 4.56 6.92 -19.34
N GLY A 73 5.13 6.95 -18.13
CA GLY A 73 6.31 6.15 -17.75
C GLY A 73 6.02 4.91 -16.92
N LEU A 74 4.79 4.75 -16.40
CA LEU A 74 4.31 3.52 -15.76
C LEU A 74 4.41 2.30 -16.69
N ALA A 75 4.31 2.51 -18.01
CA ALA A 75 4.46 1.47 -19.02
C ALA A 75 5.86 0.84 -19.10
N ASN A 76 6.91 1.48 -18.55
CA ASN A 76 8.30 1.14 -18.89
C ASN A 76 9.14 0.56 -17.75
N LEU A 77 8.63 0.44 -16.51
CA LEU A 77 9.52 0.31 -15.35
C LEU A 77 9.60 -1.06 -14.64
N TYR A 78 8.78 -2.08 -14.94
CA TYR A 78 8.79 -3.31 -14.12
C TYR A 78 8.66 -4.66 -14.85
N PRO A 79 9.28 -5.74 -14.31
CA PRO A 79 9.26 -7.11 -14.81
C PRO A 79 8.04 -7.94 -14.37
N PHE A 80 6.97 -7.30 -13.86
CA PHE A 80 5.65 -7.91 -13.93
C PHE A 80 5.17 -7.70 -15.36
N GLU A 81 5.26 -8.73 -16.20
CA GLU A 81 4.65 -8.68 -17.54
C GLU A 81 3.18 -8.24 -17.42
N GLY A 82 2.87 -7.01 -17.81
CA GLY A 82 1.49 -6.58 -18.03
C GLY A 82 0.72 -5.94 -16.87
N LEU A 83 1.31 -5.10 -16.03
CA LEU A 83 0.48 -4.15 -15.27
C LEU A 83 0.15 -2.91 -16.12
N GLY A 84 -0.85 -3.10 -16.98
CA GLY A 84 -1.91 -2.11 -17.07
C GLY A 84 -2.55 -1.92 -15.70
N THR A 85 -3.57 -1.08 -15.63
CA THR A 85 -4.35 -0.87 -14.42
C THR A 85 -4.68 -2.20 -13.71
N PRO A 86 -4.37 -2.37 -12.41
CA PRO A 86 -4.43 -3.68 -11.76
C PRO A 86 -5.80 -4.31 -11.98
N ASP A 87 -5.80 -5.53 -12.49
CA ASP A 87 -6.99 -6.34 -12.65
C ASP A 87 -7.37 -7.00 -11.32
N ALA A 88 -8.52 -7.69 -11.32
CA ALA A 88 -9.01 -8.37 -10.13
C ALA A 88 -8.04 -9.43 -9.60
N GLU A 89 -7.27 -10.10 -10.46
CA GLU A 89 -6.34 -11.13 -10.03
C GLU A 89 -5.12 -10.55 -9.30
N SER A 90 -4.55 -9.48 -9.85
CA SER A 90 -3.41 -8.78 -9.25
C SER A 90 -3.81 -8.11 -7.94
N ALA A 91 -4.96 -7.43 -7.92
CA ALA A 91 -5.46 -6.74 -6.73
C ALA A 91 -5.79 -7.70 -5.57
N ARG A 92 -6.21 -8.94 -5.87
CA ARG A 92 -6.48 -9.97 -4.84
C ARG A 92 -5.25 -10.34 -3.99
N ARG A 93 -4.04 -10.02 -4.44
CA ARG A 93 -2.81 -10.26 -3.67
C ARG A 93 -2.57 -9.17 -2.62
N LEU A 94 -3.22 -8.02 -2.74
CA LEU A 94 -3.15 -6.94 -1.77
C LEU A 94 -4.31 -7.05 -0.76
N ASP A 95 -3.98 -7.00 0.51
CA ASP A 95 -4.91 -7.05 1.64
C ASP A 95 -5.29 -5.66 2.16
N ALA A 96 -4.38 -4.70 2.04
CA ALA A 96 -4.63 -3.31 2.43
C ALA A 96 -3.79 -2.32 1.61
N ILE A 97 -4.28 -1.09 1.50
CA ILE A 97 -3.59 0.03 0.86
C ILE A 97 -3.65 1.25 1.79
N LEU A 98 -2.50 1.87 2.06
CA LEU A 98 -2.41 3.17 2.69
C LEU A 98 -2.24 4.27 1.63
N THR A 99 -3.18 5.20 1.58
CA THR A 99 -3.11 6.40 0.74
C THR A 99 -3.49 7.64 1.52
N GLY A 100 -2.66 8.68 1.47
CA GLY A 100 -3.00 9.97 2.10
C GLY A 100 -3.25 9.88 3.60
N GLY A 101 -2.59 8.94 4.29
CA GLY A 101 -2.79 8.69 5.73
C GLY A 101 -4.05 7.91 6.08
N ALA A 102 -4.76 7.35 5.10
CA ALA A 102 -5.96 6.52 5.33
C ALA A 102 -5.76 5.11 4.79
N TRP A 103 -6.08 4.11 5.62
CA TRP A 103 -6.11 2.72 5.21
C TRP A 103 -7.41 2.37 4.50
N LYS A 104 -7.28 1.66 3.38
CA LYS A 104 -8.36 0.91 2.76
C LYS A 104 -8.03 -0.57 2.89
N VAL A 105 -9.01 -1.39 3.24
CA VAL A 105 -8.85 -2.83 3.41
C VAL A 105 -9.63 -3.59 2.35
N ARG A 106 -9.11 -4.74 1.94
CA ARG A 106 -9.76 -5.59 0.95
C ARG A 106 -11.11 -6.10 1.46
N GLY A 107 -12.15 -5.84 0.67
CA GLY A 107 -13.48 -6.42 0.85
C GLY A 107 -13.64 -7.75 0.10
N GLU A 108 -14.85 -8.32 0.16
CA GLU A 108 -15.15 -9.60 -0.50
C GLU A 108 -15.30 -9.49 -2.02
N ASP A 109 -15.68 -8.32 -2.54
CA ASP A 109 -15.82 -8.06 -3.97
C ASP A 109 -14.45 -7.76 -4.60
N PRO A 110 -13.91 -8.66 -5.44
CA PRO A 110 -12.59 -8.52 -6.04
C PRO A 110 -12.53 -7.42 -7.11
N GLU A 111 -13.63 -7.16 -7.82
CA GLU A 111 -13.68 -6.13 -8.86
C GLU A 111 -13.74 -4.74 -8.23
N ALA A 112 -14.58 -4.59 -7.19
CA ALA A 112 -14.63 -3.36 -6.41
C ALA A 112 -13.28 -3.06 -5.74
N TRP A 113 -12.59 -4.09 -5.26
CA TRP A 113 -11.24 -3.93 -4.70
C TRP A 113 -10.22 -3.50 -5.75
N ALA A 114 -10.21 -4.14 -6.92
CA ALA A 114 -9.32 -3.77 -8.01
C ALA A 114 -9.56 -2.33 -8.49
N ALA A 115 -10.83 -1.92 -8.61
CA ALA A 115 -11.18 -0.54 -8.95
C ALA A 115 -10.66 0.47 -7.91
N GLN A 116 -10.72 0.13 -6.62
CA GLN A 116 -10.15 0.98 -5.56
C GLN A 116 -8.62 1.06 -5.60
N CYS A 117 -7.94 -0.08 -5.83
CA CYS A 117 -6.49 -0.13 -6.00
C CYS A 117 -6.04 0.75 -7.17
N ARG A 118 -6.72 0.59 -8.31
CA ARG A 118 -6.52 1.39 -9.52
C ARG A 118 -6.72 2.87 -9.26
N GLN A 119 -7.84 3.25 -8.67
CA GLN A 119 -8.14 4.65 -8.36
C GLN A 119 -7.08 5.26 -7.44
N ALA A 120 -6.60 4.52 -6.43
CA ALA A 120 -5.53 4.96 -5.54
C ALA A 120 -4.22 5.25 -6.30
N LEU A 121 -3.84 4.39 -7.24
CA LEU A 121 -2.63 4.57 -8.07
C LEU A 121 -2.78 5.70 -9.08
N GLU A 122 -3.94 5.81 -9.74
CA GLU A 122 -4.21 6.86 -10.75
C GLU A 122 -4.30 8.26 -10.14
N GLN A 123 -4.78 8.39 -8.90
CA GLN A 123 -4.87 9.65 -8.19
C GLN A 123 -3.56 10.05 -7.48
N ALA A 124 -2.58 9.15 -7.43
CA ALA A 124 -1.29 9.43 -6.82
C ALA A 124 -0.50 10.45 -7.65
N PRO A 125 0.06 11.51 -7.05
CA PRO A 125 0.93 12.44 -7.77
C PRO A 125 2.12 11.72 -8.42
N ALA A 126 2.57 12.19 -9.59
CA ALA A 126 3.78 11.67 -10.21
C ALA A 126 4.98 11.78 -9.26
N GLY A 127 5.82 10.73 -9.21
CA GLY A 127 6.92 10.63 -8.26
C GLY A 127 6.51 10.13 -6.87
N THR A 128 5.26 9.69 -6.68
CA THR A 128 4.84 8.97 -5.47
C THR A 128 5.62 7.66 -5.37
N LEU A 129 6.22 7.40 -4.23
CA LEU A 129 6.83 6.12 -3.95
C LEU A 129 5.76 5.11 -3.56
N CYS A 130 5.77 3.95 -4.19
CA CYS A 130 4.94 2.80 -3.86
C CYS A 130 5.82 1.70 -3.25
N THR A 131 5.36 1.13 -2.14
CA THR A 131 5.98 -0.05 -1.54
C THR A 131 4.94 -1.12 -1.35
N VAL A 132 5.32 -2.36 -1.61
CA VAL A 132 4.52 -3.55 -1.26
C VAL A 132 5.33 -4.38 -0.28
N TRP A 133 4.69 -4.72 0.84
CA TRP A 133 5.30 -5.45 1.94
C TRP A 133 4.55 -6.74 2.16
N ASP A 134 5.28 -7.84 2.29
CA ASP A 134 4.71 -9.10 2.75
C ASP A 134 4.49 -9.06 4.27
N VAL A 135 3.29 -9.48 4.69
CA VAL A 135 2.88 -9.52 6.09
C VAL A 135 2.48 -10.95 6.47
N PHE A 136 2.76 -11.30 7.71
CA PHE A 136 2.45 -12.60 8.30
C PHE A 136 1.57 -12.40 9.53
N PRO A 137 0.27 -12.77 9.47
CA PRO A 137 -0.59 -12.66 10.62
C PRO A 137 -0.12 -13.60 11.73
N ARG A 138 -0.02 -13.06 12.94
CA ARG A 138 0.41 -13.83 14.12
C ARG A 138 -0.65 -14.88 14.48
N PRO A 139 -0.26 -15.99 15.12
CA PRO A 139 -1.17 -17.02 15.60
C PRO A 139 -2.23 -16.52 16.59
#